data_AF-A0A7J7KHT6-F1
#
_entry.id   AF-A0A7J7KHT6-F1
#
_cell.length_a   1.000
_cell.length_b   1.000
_cell.length_c   1.000
_cell.angle_alpha   90.00
_cell.angle_beta   90.00
_cell.angle_gamma   90.00
#
_symmetry.space_group_name_H-M   'P 1'
#
loop_
_entity.id
_entity.type
_entity.pdbx_description
1 polymer ?
#
loop_
_entity_poly.entity_id
_entity_poly.type
_entity_poly.pdbx_seq_one_letter_code
_entity_poly.pdbx_strand_id
1 'polypeptide(L)'
;MQRRSVPEVIMITRIIIIVFCVSTIQCRIVNQTEVLKFVNDFFDFKIKENPGLASSYGINKYQNLVEEWNDVAFQRRINKSEEFLLRVKDYLAETLEKKEDELTLKIMEHSLEKFLSGSKYMNYTKTLNVDLASIKTGVTVTNPIDTEEELFFWHQQIVEYQQVFTDQLALLDEGIQTELTPAKTTCEYVLNLYKDAVGESFDGSLLSNLILI
;
A
#
# COMPACT_ATOMS: atom_id res chain seq x y z
N MET A 1 -50.37 -13.90 57.05
CA MET A 1 -50.09 -14.63 55.79
C MET A 1 -50.52 -13.74 54.63
N GLN A 2 -49.58 -13.10 53.95
CA GLN A 2 -49.82 -12.30 52.74
C GLN A 2 -48.78 -12.76 51.71
N ARG A 3 -49.24 -13.49 50.69
CA ARG A 3 -48.40 -13.97 49.59
C ARG A 3 -48.00 -12.75 48.75
N ARG A 4 -46.72 -12.35 48.81
CA ARG A 4 -46.16 -11.44 47.81
C ARG A 4 -46.11 -12.15 46.47
N SER A 5 -46.67 -11.51 45.47
CA SER A 5 -46.81 -11.96 44.10
C SER A 5 -45.43 -12.17 43.46
N VAL A 6 -45.15 -13.42 43.10
CA VAL A 6 -43.97 -13.93 42.40
C VAL A 6 -43.65 -13.28 41.02
N PRO A 7 -44.55 -12.58 40.28
CA PRO A 7 -44.23 -12.07 38.94
C PRO A 7 -43.19 -10.94 38.90
N GLU A 8 -43.11 -10.07 39.91
CA GLU A 8 -42.23 -8.90 39.88
C GLU A 8 -40.76 -9.25 40.05
N VAL A 9 -40.45 -10.24 40.90
CA VAL A 9 -39.07 -10.67 41.15
C VAL A 9 -38.47 -11.31 39.89
N ILE A 10 -39.24 -12.12 39.17
CA ILE A 10 -38.79 -12.78 37.93
C ILE A 10 -38.55 -11.75 36.81
N MET A 11 -39.35 -10.68 36.77
CA MET A 11 -39.21 -9.62 35.76
C MET A 11 -37.95 -8.79 35.99
N ILE A 12 -37.65 -8.43 37.25
CA ILE A 12 -36.46 -7.67 37.62
C ILE A 12 -35.18 -8.49 37.35
N THR A 13 -35.18 -9.79 37.67
CA THR A 13 -34.01 -10.65 37.41
C THR A 13 -33.72 -10.81 35.91
N ARG A 14 -34.76 -10.87 35.05
CA ARG A 14 -34.58 -10.94 33.59
C ARG A 14 -34.05 -9.64 32.99
N ILE A 15 -34.47 -8.48 33.50
CA ILE A 15 -33.96 -7.17 33.06
C ILE A 15 -32.48 -7.02 33.45
N ILE A 16 -32.07 -7.45 34.65
CA ILE A 16 -30.66 -7.39 35.09
C ILE A 16 -29.77 -8.30 34.23
N ILE A 17 -30.22 -9.51 33.89
CA ILE A 17 -29.46 -10.42 33.01
C ILE A 17 -29.34 -9.85 31.59
N ILE A 18 -30.39 -9.22 31.06
CA ILE A 18 -30.32 -8.57 29.74
C ILE A 18 -29.39 -7.35 29.79
N VAL A 19 -29.39 -6.54 30.84
CA VAL A 19 -28.45 -5.41 30.98
C VAL A 19 -27.00 -5.87 31.12
N PHE A 20 -26.74 -6.98 31.83
CA PHE A 20 -25.40 -7.58 31.92
C PHE A 20 -24.95 -8.28 30.64
N CYS A 21 -25.86 -8.91 29.89
CA CYS A 21 -25.51 -9.48 28.59
C CYS A 21 -25.30 -8.41 27.53
N VAL A 22 -26.09 -7.33 27.55
CA VAL A 22 -25.97 -6.20 26.63
C VAL A 22 -24.71 -5.37 26.95
N SER A 23 -24.27 -5.23 28.20
CA SER A 23 -22.97 -4.60 28.50
C SER A 23 -21.75 -5.46 28.14
N THR A 24 -21.91 -6.78 27.95
CA THR A 24 -20.87 -7.63 27.35
C THR A 24 -20.93 -7.73 25.82
N ILE A 25 -22.04 -7.29 25.21
CA ILE A 25 -22.27 -7.35 23.75
C ILE A 25 -22.14 -5.96 23.11
N GLN A 26 -22.38 -4.87 23.84
CA GLN A 26 -21.96 -3.52 23.47
C GLN A 26 -20.44 -3.41 23.68
N CYS A 27 -19.73 -3.25 22.56
CA CYS A 27 -18.30 -3.02 22.48
C CYS A 27 -17.41 -4.26 22.68
N ARG A 28 -17.51 -5.20 21.73
CA ARG A 28 -16.28 -5.61 21.01
C ARG A 28 -15.86 -4.47 20.06
N ILE A 29 -15.76 -3.25 20.58
CA ILE A 29 -14.76 -2.31 20.10
C ILE A 29 -13.50 -3.06 20.46
N VAL A 30 -12.82 -3.60 19.46
CA VAL A 30 -11.43 -4.00 19.66
C VAL A 30 -10.78 -2.71 20.17
N ASN A 31 -10.55 -2.60 21.48
CA ASN A 31 -9.66 -1.58 22.02
C ASN A 31 -8.32 -1.94 21.38
N GLN A 32 -8.07 -1.35 20.21
CA GLN A 32 -6.83 -1.53 19.50
C GLN A 32 -5.75 -1.05 20.46
N THR A 33 -4.74 -1.89 20.69
CA THR A 33 -3.57 -1.41 21.41
C THR A 33 -3.01 -0.21 20.65
N GLU A 34 -2.36 0.72 21.34
CA GLU A 34 -1.67 1.84 20.69
C GLU A 34 -0.72 1.32 19.60
N VAL A 35 -0.07 0.16 19.83
CA VAL A 35 0.75 -0.54 18.83
C VAL A 35 -0.06 -0.97 17.62
N LEU A 36 -1.23 -1.60 17.80
CA LEU A 36 -2.08 -2.02 16.68
C LEU A 36 -2.57 -0.81 15.86
N LYS A 37 -2.95 0.28 16.53
CA LYS A 37 -3.34 1.52 15.85
C LYS A 37 -2.17 2.09 15.03
N PHE A 38 -0.98 2.14 15.61
CA PHE A 38 0.23 2.58 14.94
C PHE A 38 0.59 1.73 13.72
N VAL A 39 0.50 0.41 13.84
CA VAL A 39 0.73 -0.53 12.73
C VAL A 39 -0.31 -0.34 11.63
N ASN A 40 -1.59 -0.14 11.99
CA ASN A 40 -2.64 0.17 11.02
C ASN A 40 -2.37 1.48 10.28
N ASP A 41 -1.90 2.52 10.97
CA ASP A 41 -1.53 3.80 10.33
C ASP A 41 -0.39 3.61 9.31
N PHE A 42 0.58 2.74 9.61
CA PHE A 42 1.65 2.38 8.67
C PHE A 42 1.11 1.65 7.44
N PHE A 43 0.26 0.64 7.63
CA PHE A 43 -0.34 -0.09 6.51
C PHE A 43 -1.24 0.81 5.67
N ASP A 44 -2.04 1.68 6.30
CA ASP A 44 -2.88 2.67 5.60
C ASP A 44 -2.03 3.58 4.71
N PHE A 45 -0.89 4.05 5.24
CA PHE A 45 0.08 4.82 4.46
C PHE A 45 0.66 4.01 3.29
N LYS A 46 1.12 2.77 3.53
CA LYS A 46 1.71 1.92 2.48
C LYS A 46 0.73 1.58 1.36
N ILE A 47 -0.52 1.31 1.70
CA ILE A 47 -1.59 0.99 0.75
C ILE A 47 -2.04 2.24 0.00
N LYS A 48 -2.10 3.41 0.66
CA LYS A 48 -2.38 4.68 -0.02
C LYS A 48 -1.32 5.05 -1.05
N GLU A 49 -0.04 4.81 -0.72
CA GLU A 49 1.08 5.05 -1.64
C GLU A 49 1.18 4.00 -2.76
N ASN A 50 0.41 2.91 -2.70
CA ASN A 50 0.30 1.93 -3.77
C ASN A 50 -1.17 1.53 -4.02
N PRO A 51 -1.96 2.41 -4.68
CA PRO A 51 -3.37 2.17 -4.95
C PRO A 51 -3.64 0.90 -5.76
N GLY A 52 -2.74 0.51 -6.67
CA GLY A 52 -2.86 -0.74 -7.43
C GLY A 52 -2.82 -1.98 -6.53
N LEU A 53 -1.92 -1.99 -5.55
CA LEU A 53 -1.87 -3.03 -4.53
C LEU A 53 -3.12 -3.00 -3.63
N ALA A 54 -3.62 -1.81 -3.28
CA ALA A 54 -4.88 -1.66 -2.55
C ALA A 54 -6.04 -2.38 -3.25
N SER A 55 -6.23 -2.11 -4.54
CA SER A 55 -7.25 -2.75 -5.36
C SER A 55 -7.03 -4.26 -5.48
N SER A 56 -5.79 -4.75 -5.55
CA SER A 56 -5.51 -6.20 -5.57
C SER A 56 -5.94 -6.93 -4.28
N TYR A 57 -6.05 -6.20 -3.17
CA TYR A 57 -6.56 -6.70 -1.90
C TYR A 57 -8.05 -6.38 -1.67
N GLY A 58 -8.74 -5.83 -2.67
CA GLY A 58 -10.15 -5.42 -2.57
C GLY A 58 -10.37 -4.16 -1.72
N ILE A 59 -9.34 -3.32 -1.55
CA ILE A 59 -9.42 -2.07 -0.79
C ILE A 59 -9.72 -0.92 -1.76
N ASN A 60 -10.98 -0.51 -1.82
CA ASN A 60 -11.44 0.53 -2.76
C ASN A 60 -11.25 1.97 -2.26
N LYS A 61 -10.74 2.14 -1.03
CA LYS A 61 -10.55 3.46 -0.38
C LYS A 61 -9.68 4.43 -1.18
N TYR A 62 -8.80 3.93 -2.04
CA TYR A 62 -7.85 4.72 -2.83
C TYR A 62 -8.02 4.56 -4.34
N GLN A 63 -9.19 4.07 -4.79
CA GLN A 63 -9.45 3.79 -6.21
C GLN A 63 -9.39 5.03 -7.12
N ASN A 64 -9.47 6.22 -6.53
CA ASN A 64 -9.36 7.50 -7.24
C ASN A 64 -7.92 8.02 -7.33
N LEU A 65 -6.93 7.23 -6.91
CA LEU A 65 -5.52 7.59 -6.92
C LEU A 65 -4.77 6.66 -7.87
N VAL A 66 -3.68 7.19 -8.43
CA VAL A 66 -2.66 6.42 -9.15
C VAL A 66 -1.33 6.52 -8.39
N GLU A 67 -0.50 5.48 -8.49
CA GLU A 67 0.83 5.51 -7.89
C GLU A 67 1.69 6.59 -8.56
N GLU A 68 2.26 7.50 -7.76
CA GLU A 68 3.19 8.52 -8.23
C GLU A 68 4.62 7.95 -8.34
N TRP A 69 5.24 8.11 -9.53
CA TRP A 69 6.58 7.60 -9.84
C TRP A 69 7.57 8.74 -10.08
N ASN A 70 7.74 9.62 -9.10
CA ASN A 70 8.67 10.75 -9.20
C ASN A 70 9.47 10.94 -7.90
N ASP A 71 10.51 11.77 -7.96
CA ASP A 71 11.40 12.03 -6.82
C ASP A 71 10.65 12.61 -5.61
N VAL A 72 9.65 13.46 -5.83
CA VAL A 72 8.88 14.06 -4.73
C VAL A 72 8.11 12.99 -3.96
N ALA A 73 7.44 12.08 -4.67
CA ALA A 73 6.77 10.94 -4.07
C ALA A 73 7.76 10.00 -3.37
N PHE A 74 8.91 9.75 -3.97
CA PHE A 74 9.95 8.92 -3.36
C PHE A 74 10.49 9.51 -2.06
N GLN A 75 10.81 10.80 -2.04
CA GLN A 75 11.25 11.50 -0.82
C GLN A 75 10.16 11.50 0.25
N ARG A 76 8.89 11.70 -0.13
CA ARG A 76 7.75 11.59 0.79
C ARG A 76 7.69 10.19 1.45
N ARG A 77 7.91 9.12 0.67
CA ARG A 77 7.96 7.74 1.19
C ARG A 77 9.14 7.50 2.12
N ILE A 78 10.31 8.05 1.82
CA ILE A 78 11.49 7.99 2.69
C ILE A 78 11.20 8.68 4.02
N ASN A 79 10.84 9.97 3.97
CA ASN A 79 10.60 10.78 5.17
C ASN A 79 9.56 10.13 6.07
N LYS A 80 8.46 9.63 5.49
CA LYS A 80 7.43 8.94 6.28
C LYS A 80 7.94 7.63 6.88
N SER A 81 8.76 6.88 6.17
CA SER A 81 9.36 5.64 6.68
C SER A 81 10.34 5.93 7.83
N GLU A 82 11.07 7.03 7.78
CA GLU A 82 11.92 7.49 8.89
C GLU A 82 11.09 7.85 10.13
N GLU A 83 9.99 8.59 9.95
CA GLU A 83 9.06 8.89 11.04
C GLU A 83 8.51 7.62 11.70
N PHE A 84 8.11 6.63 10.89
CA PHE A 84 7.64 5.34 11.40
C PHE A 84 8.75 4.58 12.12
N LEU A 85 9.98 4.59 11.60
CA LEU A 85 11.10 3.88 12.22
C LEU A 85 11.45 4.46 13.59
N LEU A 86 11.46 5.79 13.72
CA LEU A 86 11.68 6.46 15.00
C LEU A 86 10.64 6.02 16.03
N ARG A 87 9.35 6.05 15.65
CA ARG A 87 8.26 5.62 16.54
C ARG A 87 8.33 4.14 16.91
N VAL A 88 8.71 3.26 15.98
CA VAL A 88 8.94 1.83 16.28
C VAL A 88 10.00 1.68 17.36
N LYS A 89 11.13 2.41 17.23
CA LYS A 89 12.23 2.37 18.20
C LYS A 89 11.81 2.88 19.57
N ASP A 90 10.98 3.93 19.61
CA ASP A 90 10.40 4.44 20.85
C ASP A 90 9.52 3.37 21.53
N TYR A 91 8.60 2.74 20.79
CA TYR A 91 7.75 1.67 21.35
C TYR A 91 8.56 0.46 21.83
N LEU A 92 9.64 0.08 21.12
CA LEU A 92 10.50 -1.04 21.51
C LEU A 92 11.38 -0.72 22.73
N ALA A 93 11.64 0.56 23.03
CA ALA A 93 12.35 0.99 24.23
C ALA A 93 11.45 0.95 25.48
N GLU A 94 10.13 0.93 25.30
CA GLU A 94 9.16 0.78 26.37
C GLU A 94 9.00 -0.69 26.79
N THR A 95 8.49 -0.91 28.01
CA THR A 95 8.09 -2.25 28.44
C THR A 95 6.72 -2.58 27.85
N LEU A 96 6.72 -3.39 26.78
CA LEU A 96 5.49 -3.86 26.14
C LEU A 96 4.82 -4.96 26.97
N GLU A 97 3.50 -4.87 27.14
CA GLU A 97 2.72 -5.86 27.89
C GLU A 97 2.57 -7.19 27.13
N LYS A 98 2.64 -7.14 25.80
CA LYS A 98 2.37 -8.28 24.90
C LYS A 98 3.58 -8.59 24.02
N LYS A 99 3.93 -9.87 23.94
CA LYS A 99 5.04 -10.35 23.10
C LYS A 99 4.73 -10.24 21.60
N GLU A 100 3.46 -10.32 21.24
CA GLU A 100 2.99 -10.19 19.86
C GLU A 100 3.21 -8.76 19.32
N ASP A 101 3.01 -7.76 20.18
CA ASP A 101 3.27 -6.35 19.86
C ASP A 101 4.78 -6.14 19.63
N GLU A 102 5.63 -6.71 20.50
CA GLU A 102 7.10 -6.67 20.34
C GLU A 102 7.56 -7.33 19.03
N LEU A 103 7.05 -8.52 18.71
CA LEU A 103 7.40 -9.22 17.47
C LEU A 103 6.95 -8.42 16.24
N THR A 104 5.74 -7.87 16.26
CA THR A 104 5.20 -7.04 15.17
C THR A 104 6.07 -5.81 14.93
N LEU A 105 6.45 -5.12 16.00
CA LEU A 105 7.32 -3.95 15.93
C LEU A 105 8.72 -4.31 15.42
N LYS A 106 9.31 -5.44 15.83
CA LYS A 106 10.60 -5.92 15.30
C LYS A 106 10.57 -6.24 13.80
N ILE A 107 9.49 -6.85 13.31
CA ILE A 107 9.30 -7.09 11.88
C ILE A 107 9.20 -5.76 11.12
N MET A 108 8.44 -4.82 11.67
CA MET A 108 8.27 -3.48 11.10
C MET A 108 9.60 -2.70 11.09
N GLU A 109 10.36 -2.72 12.18
CA GLU A 109 11.70 -2.14 12.29
C GLU A 109 12.60 -2.68 11.18
N HIS A 110 12.72 -4.00 11.08
CA HIS A 110 13.58 -4.64 10.09
C HIS A 110 13.17 -4.26 8.66
N SER A 111 11.87 -4.24 8.38
CA SER A 111 11.34 -3.90 7.05
C SER A 111 11.62 -2.44 6.69
N LEU A 112 11.45 -1.52 7.63
CA LEU A 112 11.74 -0.10 7.47
C LEU A 112 13.23 0.16 7.28
N GLU A 113 14.09 -0.46 8.09
CA GLU A 113 15.55 -0.35 7.95
C GLU A 113 16.04 -0.91 6.62
N LYS A 114 15.47 -2.02 6.15
CA LYS A 114 15.77 -2.58 4.82
C LYS A 114 15.33 -1.64 3.71
N PHE A 115 14.13 -1.06 3.79
CA PHE A 115 13.66 -0.08 2.81
C PHE A 115 14.57 1.16 2.77
N LEU A 116 14.86 1.77 3.93
CA LEU A 116 15.68 2.98 4.03
C LEU A 116 17.14 2.75 3.64
N SER A 117 17.72 1.59 4.01
CA SER A 117 19.06 1.24 3.56
C SER A 117 19.12 0.91 2.07
N GLY A 118 18.03 0.40 1.50
CA GLY A 118 17.87 0.13 0.07
C GLY A 118 17.62 1.39 -0.76
N SER A 119 16.94 2.39 -0.21
CA SER A 119 16.51 3.60 -0.94
C SER A 119 17.69 4.41 -1.50
N LYS A 120 18.84 4.37 -0.82
CA LYS A 120 20.09 5.01 -1.29
C LYS A 120 20.64 4.43 -2.59
N TYR A 121 20.29 3.18 -2.92
CA TYR A 121 20.69 2.55 -4.16
C TYR A 121 19.75 2.89 -5.31
N MET A 122 18.70 3.69 -5.07
CA MET A 122 17.75 4.23 -6.06
C MET A 122 17.11 3.18 -6.99
N ASN A 123 17.27 1.88 -6.72
CA ASN A 123 16.84 0.79 -7.59
C ASN A 123 15.31 0.80 -7.83
N TYR A 124 14.51 1.31 -6.89
CA TYR A 124 13.06 1.37 -7.08
C TYR A 124 12.63 2.48 -8.03
N THR A 125 13.37 3.59 -8.12
CA THR A 125 13.00 4.71 -8.99
C THR A 125 13.78 4.71 -10.30
N LYS A 126 15.04 4.25 -10.33
CA LYS A 126 15.95 4.49 -11.46
C LYS A 126 16.34 3.26 -12.27
N THR A 127 15.76 2.09 -12.00
CA THR A 127 16.08 0.87 -12.77
C THR A 127 14.84 0.28 -13.44
N LEU A 128 14.97 -0.13 -14.72
CA LEU A 128 14.05 -1.13 -15.28
C LEU A 128 14.31 -2.44 -14.53
N ASN A 129 13.53 -2.69 -13.48
CA ASN A 129 13.42 -4.04 -12.96
C ASN A 129 12.54 -4.88 -13.91
N VAL A 130 12.89 -6.15 -14.06
CA VAL A 130 12.19 -7.15 -14.89
C VAL A 130 10.72 -7.30 -14.50
N ASP A 131 10.32 -6.76 -13.35
CA ASP A 131 8.94 -6.63 -12.90
C ASP A 131 8.18 -5.50 -13.60
N LEU A 132 8.34 -5.47 -14.93
CA LEU A 132 7.44 -4.82 -15.89
C LEU A 132 6.05 -5.44 -15.92
N ALA A 133 5.73 -6.35 -14.99
CA ALA A 133 4.35 -6.66 -14.70
C ALA A 133 3.57 -5.35 -14.51
N SER A 134 4.14 -4.33 -13.84
CA SER A 134 3.55 -2.99 -13.69
C SER A 134 3.24 -2.25 -15.00
N ILE A 135 4.02 -2.45 -16.06
CA ILE A 135 3.78 -1.85 -17.39
C ILE A 135 2.78 -2.69 -18.20
N LYS A 136 2.78 -4.02 -18.01
CA LYS A 136 1.75 -4.92 -18.56
C LYS A 136 0.40 -4.83 -17.85
N THR A 137 0.36 -4.28 -16.65
CA THR A 137 -0.82 -4.30 -15.76
C THR A 137 -1.26 -2.93 -15.28
N GLY A 138 -0.78 -1.83 -15.90
CA GLY A 138 -1.16 -0.47 -15.52
C GLY A 138 -2.67 -0.27 -15.43
N VAL A 139 -3.47 -1.13 -16.06
CA VAL A 139 -4.91 -1.15 -15.81
C VAL A 139 -5.39 -2.59 -15.58
N THR A 140 -4.85 -3.30 -14.59
CA THR A 140 -5.57 -4.47 -14.10
C THR A 140 -6.79 -3.96 -13.35
N VAL A 141 -7.95 -4.10 -14.00
CA VAL A 141 -9.25 -4.03 -13.36
C VAL A 141 -9.33 -5.22 -12.40
N THR A 142 -8.73 -5.08 -11.22
CA THR A 142 -8.87 -6.09 -10.15
C THR A 142 -10.22 -5.93 -9.46
N ASN A 143 -10.78 -4.72 -9.51
CA ASN A 143 -12.09 -4.40 -8.98
C ASN A 143 -13.14 -4.57 -10.07
N PRO A 144 -14.25 -5.29 -9.83
CA PRO A 144 -15.34 -5.31 -10.78
C PRO A 144 -15.84 -3.87 -11.02
N ILE A 145 -16.22 -3.57 -12.25
CA ILE A 145 -16.86 -2.30 -12.62
C ILE A 145 -18.37 -2.58 -12.66
N ASP A 146 -19.02 -2.44 -11.52
CA ASP A 146 -20.44 -2.74 -11.35
C ASP A 146 -21.29 -1.46 -11.31
N THR A 147 -20.66 -0.30 -11.15
CA THR A 147 -21.31 1.01 -11.02
C THR A 147 -20.75 2.07 -11.97
N GLU A 148 -21.54 3.12 -12.25
CA GLU A 148 -21.08 4.29 -13.02
C GLU A 148 -19.94 5.03 -12.33
N GLU A 149 -19.92 5.05 -11.00
CA GLU A 149 -18.87 5.67 -10.19
C GLU A 149 -17.53 4.93 -10.36
N GLU A 150 -17.54 3.61 -10.31
CA GLU A 150 -16.34 2.80 -10.56
C GLU A 150 -15.82 2.97 -12.00
N LEU A 151 -16.72 3.05 -12.98
CA LEU A 151 -16.36 3.34 -14.37
C LEU A 151 -15.72 4.73 -14.52
N PHE A 152 -16.22 5.72 -13.79
CA PHE A 152 -15.65 7.07 -13.77
C PHE A 152 -14.23 7.07 -13.20
N PHE A 153 -14.00 6.41 -12.07
CA PHE A 153 -12.67 6.31 -11.47
C PHE A 153 -11.70 5.55 -12.37
N TRP A 154 -12.16 4.48 -13.02
CA TRP A 154 -11.37 3.75 -14.00
C TRP A 154 -10.92 4.64 -15.17
N HIS A 155 -11.82 5.47 -15.71
CA HIS A 155 -11.45 6.42 -16.75
C HIS A 155 -10.44 7.47 -16.28
N GLN A 156 -10.59 8.00 -15.06
CA GLN A 156 -9.63 8.95 -14.48
C GLN A 156 -8.23 8.31 -14.36
N GLN A 157 -8.16 7.08 -13.86
CA GLN A 157 -6.90 6.34 -13.76
C GLN A 157 -6.21 6.22 -15.13
N ILE A 158 -6.93 5.83 -16.18
CA ILE A 158 -6.35 5.74 -17.55
C ILE A 158 -5.70 7.04 -18.00
N VAL A 159 -6.34 8.18 -17.72
CA VAL A 159 -5.79 9.50 -18.07
C VAL A 159 -4.52 9.78 -17.26
N GLU A 160 -4.54 9.52 -15.95
CA GLU A 160 -3.39 9.72 -15.07
C GLU A 160 -2.22 8.78 -15.38
N TYR A 161 -2.49 7.57 -15.89
CA TYR A 161 -1.46 6.62 -16.29
C TYR A 161 -0.55 7.16 -17.40
N GLN A 162 -1.02 8.08 -18.25
CA GLN A 162 -0.16 8.74 -19.22
C GLN A 162 0.97 9.52 -18.54
N GLN A 163 0.67 10.18 -17.41
CA GLN A 163 1.67 10.89 -16.63
C GLN A 163 2.63 9.90 -15.94
N VAL A 164 2.12 8.78 -15.43
CA VAL A 164 2.96 7.72 -14.84
C VAL A 164 4.00 7.21 -15.84
N PHE A 165 3.60 6.93 -17.08
CA PHE A 165 4.54 6.53 -18.12
C PHE A 165 5.59 7.60 -18.41
N THR A 166 5.17 8.87 -18.46
CA THR A 166 6.09 10.00 -18.66
C THR A 166 7.12 10.10 -17.53
N ASP A 167 6.66 10.01 -16.29
CA ASP A 167 7.52 10.07 -15.10
C ASP A 167 8.51 8.89 -15.06
N GLN A 168 8.04 7.68 -15.40
CA GLN A 168 8.89 6.50 -15.51
C GLN A 168 9.97 6.66 -16.59
N LEU A 169 9.62 7.19 -17.78
CA LEU A 169 10.61 7.44 -18.84
C LEU A 169 11.67 8.46 -18.40
N ALA A 170 11.27 9.54 -17.71
CA ALA A 170 12.20 10.53 -17.18
C ALA A 170 13.19 9.92 -16.17
N LEU A 171 12.71 9.01 -15.32
CA LEU A 171 13.56 8.27 -14.39
C LEU A 171 14.54 7.32 -15.10
N LEU A 172 14.15 6.73 -16.23
CA LEU A 172 15.05 5.93 -17.06
C LEU A 172 16.14 6.78 -17.71
N ASP A 173 15.78 7.95 -18.22
CA ASP A 173 16.74 8.91 -18.78
C ASP A 173 17.78 9.31 -17.73
N GLU A 174 17.35 9.57 -16.50
CA GLU A 174 18.28 9.85 -15.40
C GLU A 174 19.16 8.63 -15.07
N GLY A 175 18.58 7.41 -15.07
CA GLY A 175 19.32 6.16 -14.90
C GLY A 175 20.44 5.99 -15.94
N ILE A 176 20.19 6.37 -17.20
CA ILE A 176 21.20 6.39 -18.27
C ILE A 176 22.32 7.38 -17.93
N GLN A 177 21.95 8.61 -17.57
CA GLN A 177 22.92 9.67 -17.27
C GLN A 177 23.79 9.35 -16.04
N THR A 178 23.28 8.54 -15.12
CA THR A 178 23.96 8.17 -13.87
C THR A 178 24.63 6.80 -13.91
N GLU A 179 24.68 6.14 -15.07
CA GLU A 179 25.22 4.79 -15.26
C GLU A 179 24.56 3.72 -14.35
N LEU A 180 23.30 3.96 -13.97
CA LEU A 180 22.45 3.05 -13.20
C LEU A 180 21.50 2.30 -14.12
N THR A 181 22.02 1.84 -15.27
CA THR A 181 21.21 1.14 -16.26
C THR A 181 21.08 -0.35 -15.94
N PRO A 182 19.91 -0.95 -16.20
CA PRO A 182 19.73 -2.39 -16.13
C PRO A 182 20.60 -3.12 -17.14
N ALA A 183 20.82 -4.42 -16.92
CA ALA A 183 21.51 -5.27 -17.88
C ALA A 183 20.83 -5.20 -19.27
N LYS A 184 21.63 -5.19 -20.34
CA LYS A 184 21.15 -5.15 -21.72
C LYS A 184 20.02 -6.14 -22.02
N THR A 185 20.14 -7.37 -21.53
CA THR A 185 19.12 -8.42 -21.69
C THR A 185 17.78 -8.03 -21.06
N THR A 186 17.80 -7.30 -19.94
CA THR A 186 16.59 -6.73 -19.34
C THR A 186 15.99 -5.69 -20.28
N CYS A 187 16.78 -4.71 -20.74
CA CYS A 187 16.32 -3.67 -21.67
C CYS A 187 15.72 -4.24 -22.96
N GLU A 188 16.34 -5.25 -23.56
CA GLU A 188 15.84 -5.95 -24.75
C GLU A 188 14.50 -6.66 -24.47
N TYR A 189 14.38 -7.34 -23.33
CA TYR A 189 13.12 -7.95 -22.91
C TYR A 189 12.00 -6.92 -22.73
N VAL A 190 12.30 -5.79 -22.08
CA VAL A 190 11.37 -4.67 -21.90
C VAL A 190 10.87 -4.14 -23.24
N LEU A 191 11.79 -3.87 -24.16
CA LEU A 191 11.48 -3.31 -25.47
C LEU A 191 10.56 -4.22 -26.28
N ASN A 192 10.79 -5.54 -26.20
CA ASN A 192 9.93 -6.51 -26.86
C ASN A 192 8.52 -6.53 -26.24
N LEU A 193 8.39 -6.45 -24.91
CA LEU A 193 7.10 -6.35 -24.25
C LEU A 193 6.30 -5.12 -24.71
N TYR A 194 6.95 -3.97 -24.89
CA TYR A 194 6.30 -2.76 -25.39
C TYR A 194 5.84 -2.89 -26.84
N LYS A 195 6.68 -3.44 -27.72
CA LYS A 195 6.32 -3.71 -29.12
C LYS A 195 5.11 -4.62 -29.23
N ASP A 196 5.04 -5.65 -28.38
CA ASP A 196 3.92 -6.59 -28.33
C ASP A 196 2.62 -5.93 -27.82
N ALA A 197 2.72 -4.98 -26.87
CA ALA A 197 1.55 -4.35 -26.25
C ALA A 197 0.95 -3.21 -27.09
N VAL A 198 1.78 -2.40 -27.77
CA VAL A 198 1.36 -1.18 -28.47
C VAL A 198 1.32 -1.37 -30.00
N GLY A 199 1.93 -2.44 -30.53
CA GLY A 199 2.07 -2.67 -31.97
C GLY A 199 3.13 -1.77 -32.62
N GLU A 200 3.10 -1.63 -33.96
CA GLU A 200 4.13 -0.90 -34.74
C GLU A 200 4.19 0.62 -34.49
N SER A 201 3.28 1.19 -33.70
CA SER A 201 3.23 2.63 -33.42
C SER A 201 4.14 3.10 -32.27
N PHE A 202 4.94 2.21 -31.68
CA PHE A 202 5.85 2.56 -30.58
C PHE A 202 7.17 3.15 -31.10
N ASP A 203 7.43 4.43 -30.81
CA ASP A 203 8.75 5.05 -31.00
C ASP A 203 9.71 4.57 -29.90
N GLY A 204 10.39 3.46 -30.16
CA GLY A 204 11.34 2.84 -29.25
C GLY A 204 12.74 3.50 -29.23
N SER A 205 12.90 4.71 -29.75
CA SER A 205 14.21 5.38 -29.86
C SER A 205 14.93 5.53 -28.52
N LEU A 206 14.21 5.87 -27.45
CA LEU A 206 14.71 5.96 -26.07
C LEU A 206 15.29 4.62 -25.55
N LEU A 207 14.53 3.53 -25.71
CA LEU A 207 14.96 2.19 -25.30
C LEU A 207 16.04 1.60 -26.22
N SER A 208 16.09 2.03 -27.47
CA SER A 208 17.13 1.59 -28.42
C SER A 208 18.51 2.14 -28.04
N ASN A 209 18.57 3.35 -27.48
CA ASN A 209 19.81 3.94 -26.98
C ASN A 209 20.38 3.17 -25.77
N LEU A 210 19.51 2.61 -24.92
CA LEU A 210 19.88 1.75 -23.79
C LEU A 210 20.54 0.42 -24.20
N ILE A 211 20.31 -0.05 -25.44
CA ILE A 211 20.87 -1.33 -25.95
C ILE A 211 22.29 -1.12 -26.52
N LEU A 212 22.64 0.13 -26.84
CA LEU A 212 23.89 0.52 -27.49
C LEU A 212 25.00 0.92 -26.51
N ILE A 213 24.66 1.07 -25.22
CA ILE A 213 25.60 1.28 -24.10
C ILE A 213 25.96 -0.10 -23.52
#